data_AF-A0A6I6GK85-F1
#
_entry.id   AF-A0A6I6GK85-F1
#
_cell.length_a   1.000
_cell.length_b   1.000
_cell.length_c   1.000
_cell.angle_alpha   90.00
_cell.angle_beta   90.00
_cell.angle_gamma   90.00
#
_symmetry.space_group_name_H-M   'P 1'
#
loop_
_entity.id
_entity.type
_entity.pdbx_description
1 polymer ?
#
loop_
_entity_poly.entity_id
_entity_poly.type
_entity_poly.pdbx_seq_one_letter_code
_entity_poly.pdbx_strand_id
1 'polypeptide(L)'
;MFTMDTLHRCESGRIQSFQLNLGGEGRRNRLFGKTKFKASKAFAISSGKYREGAVSSFAHGSRRSPPCGFRTGLCHRPCGHSTARHCPPVWCSPSAMYLSPAGLTFEAMQLPPPHISPLSETDWLLQFHTGLSVAANQQLHELASLFRQQYSRLLQDVVVAYDSLLLRFHQPQPDADVWMHDGLKQLADKLSTGATTTLIEIPVCYDQALRNDLAAMAQQINLSAAEIVQLHSAATYHIYMLGFLPGFAYMGSVDERIALPRKAAPVPVKAGAVGIAGMQTGIYPTASPGGWNIVGYTPLQMFDVHREPACVLQPGQQVRFVPVSLSDFKSLQAS
;
A
#
# COMPACT_ATOMS: atom_id res chain seq x y z
N MET A 1 35.32 -21.88 -30.18
CA MET A 1 35.15 -22.74 -29.01
C MET A 1 34.45 -21.90 -27.94
N PHE A 2 33.12 -21.81 -28.05
CA PHE A 2 32.26 -21.10 -27.11
C PHE A 2 31.42 -22.17 -26.42
N THR A 3 31.51 -22.24 -25.09
CA THR A 3 30.75 -23.19 -24.28
C THR A 3 29.37 -22.63 -23.97
N MET A 4 28.38 -23.43 -24.36
CA MET A 4 26.98 -23.40 -23.94
C MET A 4 26.82 -23.58 -22.42
N ASP A 5 25.61 -23.24 -21.98
CA ASP A 5 24.93 -23.64 -20.73
C ASP A 5 24.90 -22.64 -19.57
N THR A 6 23.81 -21.86 -19.51
CA THR A 6 22.96 -21.88 -18.31
C THR A 6 21.49 -21.71 -18.73
N LEU A 7 20.82 -22.85 -18.89
CA LEU A 7 19.36 -22.98 -18.87
C LEU A 7 18.83 -22.55 -17.49
N HIS A 8 17.94 -21.56 -17.43
CA HIS A 8 16.99 -21.46 -16.31
C HIS A 8 15.65 -22.03 -16.77
N ARG A 9 15.47 -23.32 -16.44
CA ARG A 9 14.19 -24.01 -16.49
C ARG A 9 13.22 -23.37 -15.51
N CYS A 10 12.09 -22.92 -16.03
CA CYS A 10 10.85 -22.79 -15.29
C CYS A 10 10.28 -24.21 -15.08
N GLU A 11 10.90 -25.01 -14.20
CA GLU A 11 10.37 -26.28 -13.73
C GLU A 11 9.85 -26.12 -12.31
N SER A 12 8.59 -25.70 -12.18
CA SER A 12 7.61 -26.35 -11.31
C SER A 12 6.29 -25.56 -11.34
N GLY A 13 5.31 -26.14 -12.03
CA GLY A 13 3.92 -25.69 -12.05
C GLY A 13 3.24 -25.83 -10.68
N ARG A 14 3.57 -24.93 -9.76
CA ARG A 14 2.74 -24.59 -8.60
C ARG A 14 2.81 -23.09 -8.38
N ILE A 15 1.97 -22.35 -9.10
CA ILE A 15 1.51 -21.07 -8.58
C ILE A 15 0.61 -21.43 -7.40
N GLN A 16 1.15 -21.42 -6.18
CA GLN A 16 0.33 -21.43 -4.99
C GLN A 16 -0.43 -20.10 -4.99
N SER A 17 -1.69 -20.14 -5.43
CA SER A 17 -2.67 -19.16 -5.03
C SER A 17 -2.65 -19.10 -3.51
N PHE A 18 -2.14 -18.02 -2.93
CA PHE A 18 -2.24 -17.75 -1.51
C PHE A 18 -3.70 -17.48 -1.16
N GLN A 19 -4.47 -18.54 -0.95
CA GLN A 19 -5.64 -18.49 -0.07
C GLN A 19 -5.12 -18.64 1.36
N LEU A 20 -5.30 -17.59 2.17
CA LEU A 20 -5.24 -17.71 3.63
C LEU A 20 -6.37 -18.64 4.09
N ASN A 21 -6.14 -19.95 4.00
CA ASN A 21 -6.98 -20.97 4.61
C ASN A 21 -6.43 -21.27 6.00
N LEU A 22 -7.05 -20.67 7.02
CA LEU A 22 -6.89 -21.11 8.41
C LEU A 22 -7.71 -22.40 8.59
N GLY A 23 -7.11 -23.53 8.21
CA GLY A 23 -7.70 -24.87 8.37
C GLY A 23 -6.99 -25.63 9.48
N GLY A 24 -7.64 -25.75 10.64
CA GLY A 24 -7.18 -26.60 11.75
C GLY A 24 -7.33 -28.08 11.43
N GLU A 25 -6.30 -28.86 11.75
CA GLU A 25 -6.31 -30.32 11.64
C GLU A 25 -7.35 -30.95 12.57
N GLY A 26 -8.26 -31.75 12.00
CA GLY A 26 -9.17 -32.59 12.75
C GLY A 26 -8.57 -33.97 13.05
N ARG A 27 -8.20 -34.23 14.31
CA ARG A 27 -8.18 -35.60 14.86
C ARG A 27 -9.38 -35.81 15.78
N ARG A 28 -10.09 -36.90 15.51
CA ARG A 28 -11.27 -37.37 16.26
C ARG A 28 -10.87 -37.76 17.68
N ASN A 29 -11.63 -37.28 18.68
CA ASN A 29 -12.14 -38.13 19.75
C ASN A 29 -13.37 -37.50 20.43
N ARG A 30 -14.38 -38.34 20.68
CA ARG A 30 -15.64 -38.01 21.35
C ARG A 30 -15.41 -37.78 22.84
N LEU A 31 -16.12 -36.82 23.45
CA LEU A 31 -17.08 -37.01 24.56
C LEU A 31 -17.46 -35.65 25.20
N PHE A 32 -18.78 -35.46 25.34
CA PHE A 32 -19.58 -34.55 26.19
C PHE A 32 -19.00 -33.24 26.77
N GLY A 33 -19.79 -32.17 26.60
CA GLY A 33 -19.79 -31.04 27.54
C GLY A 33 -20.29 -29.73 26.93
N LYS A 34 -21.49 -29.29 27.30
CA LYS A 34 -22.07 -28.00 26.90
C LYS A 34 -21.29 -26.83 27.51
N THR A 35 -20.74 -25.94 26.68
CA THR A 35 -20.46 -24.56 27.09
C THR A 35 -20.47 -23.63 25.88
N LYS A 36 -21.34 -22.61 25.93
CA LYS A 36 -21.43 -21.53 24.95
C LYS A 36 -20.15 -20.70 25.00
N PHE A 37 -19.47 -20.53 23.87
CA PHE A 37 -18.46 -19.47 23.69
C PHE A 37 -18.78 -18.66 22.43
N LYS A 38 -18.95 -17.35 22.62
CA LYS A 38 -19.11 -16.36 21.56
C LYS A 38 -17.77 -16.21 20.82
N ALA A 39 -17.74 -16.46 19.51
CA ALA A 39 -16.66 -16.02 18.65
C ALA A 39 -16.87 -14.52 18.34
N SER A 40 -15.93 -13.68 18.73
CA SER A 40 -15.88 -12.26 18.38
C SER A 40 -14.52 -11.92 17.79
N LYS A 41 -14.56 -11.03 16.79
CA LYS A 41 -13.46 -10.34 16.09
C LYS A 41 -12.84 -11.05 14.89
N ALA A 42 -13.48 -10.83 13.74
CA ALA A 42 -12.78 -10.65 12.47
C ALA A 42 -12.02 -9.32 12.50
N PHE A 43 -10.75 -9.33 12.07
CA PHE A 43 -9.94 -8.13 11.88
C PHE A 43 -10.44 -7.42 10.62
N ALA A 44 -11.27 -6.39 10.82
CA ALA A 44 -11.55 -5.41 9.80
C ALA A 44 -10.37 -4.43 9.77
N ILE A 45 -9.69 -4.31 8.62
CA ILE A 45 -8.83 -3.17 8.34
C ILE A 45 -9.78 -1.96 8.26
N SER A 46 -9.83 -1.17 9.33
CA SER A 46 -10.61 0.06 9.35
C SER A 46 -9.95 1.05 8.40
N SER A 47 -10.72 1.48 7.41
CA SER A 47 -10.44 2.72 6.68
C SER A 47 -10.38 3.86 7.70
N GLY A 48 -9.16 4.33 7.98
CA GLY A 48 -8.92 5.48 8.84
C GLY A 48 -9.68 6.68 8.29
N LYS A 49 -10.65 7.18 9.08
CA LYS A 49 -11.32 8.45 8.79
C LYS A 49 -10.34 9.59 9.04
N TYR A 50 -9.94 10.27 7.98
CA TYR A 50 -9.39 11.62 8.05
C TYR A 50 -10.43 12.52 8.76
N ARG A 51 -10.02 13.21 9.82
CA ARG A 51 -10.80 14.29 10.45
C ARG A 51 -10.15 15.60 10.05
N GLU A 52 -10.79 16.32 9.13
CA GLU A 52 -10.55 17.75 8.94
C GLU A 52 -11.23 18.53 10.09
N GLY A 53 -10.46 19.41 10.72
CA GLY A 53 -10.97 20.33 11.73
C GLY A 53 -11.82 21.42 11.07
N ALA A 54 -13.13 21.34 11.23
CA ALA A 54 -14.06 22.41 10.89
C ALA A 54 -13.92 23.57 11.89
N VAL A 55 -13.45 24.72 11.41
CA VAL A 55 -13.64 26.01 12.07
C VAL A 55 -15.02 26.51 11.66
N SER A 56 -15.98 26.50 12.58
CA SER A 56 -17.27 27.17 12.39
C SER A 56 -17.39 28.32 13.38
N SER A 57 -17.31 29.52 12.82
CA SER A 57 -17.86 30.77 13.30
C SER A 57 -19.30 30.64 13.81
N PHE A 58 -19.58 31.17 15.01
CA PHE A 58 -20.90 31.69 15.37
C PHE A 58 -20.75 32.98 16.17
N ALA A 59 -21.37 34.03 15.65
CA ALA A 59 -21.51 35.35 16.26
C ALA A 59 -22.88 35.49 16.96
N HIS A 60 -22.97 36.52 17.81
CA HIS A 60 -24.11 37.15 18.52
C HIS A 60 -23.91 37.04 20.05
N GLY A 61 -23.71 38.09 20.84
CA GLY A 61 -23.86 39.53 20.65
C GLY A 61 -24.84 40.07 21.70
N SER A 62 -24.34 40.80 22.71
CA SER A 62 -25.02 42.01 23.24
C SER A 62 -24.29 42.69 24.41
N ARG A 63 -23.90 43.95 24.14
CA ARG A 63 -24.17 45.18 24.91
C ARG A 63 -23.31 45.63 26.11
N ARG A 64 -22.76 46.85 25.90
CA ARG A 64 -22.60 48.06 26.77
C ARG A 64 -21.23 48.36 27.43
N SER A 65 -20.43 49.19 26.73
CA SER A 65 -19.82 50.53 27.05
C SER A 65 -19.35 50.92 28.49
N PRO A 66 -18.52 51.99 28.68
CA PRO A 66 -17.05 52.14 28.49
C PRO A 66 -16.37 52.75 29.78
N PRO A 67 -15.38 53.68 29.71
CA PRO A 67 -13.91 53.53 29.66
C PRO A 67 -13.20 54.07 30.93
N CYS A 68 -11.87 53.98 31.06
CA CYS A 68 -11.01 54.94 31.81
C CYS A 68 -9.51 54.64 31.66
N GLY A 69 -8.70 55.70 31.48
CA GLY A 69 -7.23 55.66 31.41
C GLY A 69 -6.53 56.23 32.65
N PHE A 70 -5.26 56.63 32.47
CA PHE A 70 -4.34 57.32 33.42
C PHE A 70 -3.77 56.46 34.58
N ARG A 71 -2.53 56.59 35.10
CA ARG A 71 -1.28 57.37 34.83
C ARG A 71 -0.21 56.92 35.88
N THR A 72 1.08 57.12 35.58
CA THR A 72 2.24 57.47 36.49
C THR A 72 2.65 56.49 37.61
N GLY A 73 3.92 56.33 38.03
CA GLY A 73 5.14 57.14 37.88
C GLY A 73 6.35 56.48 38.59
N LEU A 74 7.49 57.15 38.52
CA LEU A 74 8.87 56.77 38.88
C LEU A 74 9.16 56.48 40.36
N CYS A 75 10.28 55.77 40.64
CA CYS A 75 11.23 56.16 41.71
C CYS A 75 12.67 55.63 41.51
N HIS A 76 13.62 56.31 42.17
CA HIS A 76 15.04 56.51 41.85
C HIS A 76 16.09 55.51 42.47
N ARG A 77 17.27 55.48 41.82
CA ARG A 77 18.70 55.11 42.18
C ARG A 77 19.24 55.55 43.58
N PRO A 78 20.57 55.41 43.97
CA PRO A 78 21.69 54.43 43.77
C PRO A 78 22.67 54.23 45.02
N CYS A 79 23.86 53.60 44.79
CA CYS A 79 25.17 53.56 45.56
C CYS A 79 25.32 52.51 46.71
N GLY A 80 26.47 51.87 47.04
CA GLY A 80 27.88 51.87 46.58
C GLY A 80 28.77 50.85 47.38
N HIS A 81 29.96 50.53 46.83
CA HIS A 81 31.25 49.99 47.37
C HIS A 81 31.40 48.89 48.48
N SER A 82 32.12 47.80 48.12
CA SER A 82 33.46 47.38 48.65
C SER A 82 33.67 45.91 49.11
N THR A 83 34.89 45.44 48.81
CA THR A 83 35.70 44.34 49.39
C THR A 83 35.57 42.89 48.91
N ALA A 84 36.74 42.34 48.58
CA ALA A 84 37.04 41.00 48.12
C ALA A 84 37.00 39.95 49.24
N ARG A 85 36.66 38.70 48.91
CA ARG A 85 37.21 37.47 49.51
C ARG A 85 36.84 36.22 48.70
N HIS A 86 37.88 35.60 48.13
CA HIS A 86 38.12 34.16 47.93
C HIS A 86 36.92 33.20 47.88
N CYS A 87 36.72 32.57 46.72
CA CYS A 87 36.12 31.24 46.60
C CYS A 87 36.88 30.43 45.50
N PRO A 88 37.30 29.18 45.75
CA PRO A 88 38.18 28.40 44.87
C PRO A 88 37.41 27.71 43.71
N PRO A 89 38.12 27.23 42.67
CA PRO A 89 37.50 26.70 41.45
C PRO A 89 37.11 25.23 41.64
N VAL A 90 35.86 24.88 41.37
CA VAL A 90 35.40 23.48 41.43
C VAL A 90 34.54 23.21 40.20
N TRP A 91 35.19 22.58 39.22
CA TRP A 91 34.62 21.71 38.15
C TRP A 91 33.89 22.38 36.98
N CYS A 92 34.69 22.80 35.98
CA CYS A 92 34.28 22.89 34.59
C CYS A 92 34.64 21.58 33.85
N SER A 93 33.61 20.85 33.41
CA SER A 93 33.58 19.75 32.43
C SER A 93 34.35 18.46 32.77
N PRO A 94 33.76 17.31 32.42
CA PRO A 94 33.93 16.85 31.04
C PRO A 94 32.59 16.63 30.36
N SER A 95 32.42 17.31 29.23
CA SER A 95 31.98 16.73 27.96
C SER A 95 31.27 15.38 28.08
N ALA A 96 30.02 15.41 28.53
CA ALA A 96 29.06 14.44 28.04
C ALA A 96 28.76 14.85 26.58
N MET A 97 29.62 14.40 25.66
CA MET A 97 29.19 14.16 24.30
C MET A 97 27.98 13.24 24.43
N TYR A 98 26.80 13.83 24.39
CA TYR A 98 25.62 13.13 23.91
C TYR A 98 25.96 12.74 22.48
N LEU A 99 26.52 11.54 22.33
CA LEU A 99 26.42 10.79 21.10
C LEU A 99 24.92 10.64 20.86
N SER A 100 24.38 11.57 20.07
CA SER A 100 23.12 11.39 19.38
C SER A 100 23.16 9.99 18.76
N PRO A 101 22.19 9.09 19.05
CA PRO A 101 22.16 7.82 18.34
C PRO A 101 22.03 8.19 16.87
N ALA A 102 23.01 7.78 16.06
CA ALA A 102 23.15 8.11 14.65
C ALA A 102 21.77 8.18 14.00
N GLY A 103 21.28 9.42 13.87
CA GLY A 103 20.05 9.71 13.17
C GLY A 103 20.33 9.30 11.76
N LEU A 104 19.76 8.17 11.36
CA LEU A 104 19.66 7.78 9.97
C LEU A 104 19.11 8.99 9.23
N THR A 105 19.94 9.68 8.46
CA THR A 105 19.45 10.66 7.50
C THR A 105 18.81 9.83 6.39
N PHE A 106 17.57 9.39 6.62
CA PHE A 106 16.62 8.88 5.63
C PHE A 106 16.24 9.98 4.61
N GLU A 107 17.03 11.04 4.43
CA GLU A 107 16.67 12.19 3.61
C GLU A 107 16.69 11.87 2.10
N ALA A 108 17.27 10.75 1.68
CA ALA A 108 17.21 10.25 0.29
C ALA A 108 16.12 9.18 0.06
N MET A 109 15.53 8.61 1.12
CA MET A 109 14.54 7.53 1.05
C MET A 109 13.17 8.04 1.49
N GLN A 110 12.16 7.84 0.64
CA GLN A 110 10.76 8.07 1.03
C GLN A 110 10.19 6.90 1.85
N LEU A 111 11.00 5.88 2.12
CA LEU A 111 10.69 4.76 2.97
C LEU A 111 11.17 5.05 4.41
N PRO A 112 10.27 5.16 5.40
CA PRO A 112 10.65 5.24 6.81
C PRO A 112 11.22 3.90 7.29
N PRO A 113 11.83 3.83 8.49
CA PRO A 113 12.19 2.55 9.11
C PRO A 113 10.98 1.61 9.17
N PRO A 114 11.08 0.37 8.65
CA PRO A 114 9.97 -0.56 8.72
C PRO A 114 9.82 -1.15 10.13
N HIS A 115 8.58 -1.50 10.48
CA HIS A 115 8.32 -2.44 11.57
C HIS A 115 8.59 -3.86 11.06
N ILE A 116 9.54 -4.56 11.68
CA ILE A 116 9.94 -5.91 11.30
C ILE A 116 9.28 -6.92 12.23
N SER A 117 8.58 -7.90 11.67
CA SER A 117 7.93 -8.95 12.45
C SER A 117 7.99 -10.30 11.76
N PRO A 118 8.21 -11.41 12.50
CA PRO A 118 8.12 -12.74 11.94
C PRO A 118 6.65 -13.11 11.68
N LEU A 119 6.37 -13.70 10.52
CA LEU A 119 5.08 -14.34 10.21
C LEU A 119 5.15 -15.86 10.37
N SER A 120 6.34 -16.44 10.16
CA SER A 120 6.64 -17.85 10.37
C SER A 120 8.13 -18.01 10.71
N GLU A 121 8.63 -19.25 10.82
CA GLU A 121 10.06 -19.51 11.01
C GLU A 121 10.92 -19.08 9.81
N THR A 122 10.33 -18.96 8.62
CA THR A 122 11.00 -18.62 7.37
C THR A 122 10.52 -17.33 6.72
N ASP A 123 9.44 -16.73 7.23
CA ASP A 123 8.79 -15.56 6.63
C ASP A 123 8.87 -14.36 7.56
N TRP A 124 9.37 -13.24 7.04
CA TRP A 124 9.50 -11.98 7.76
C TRP A 124 8.84 -10.84 7.01
N LEU A 125 7.99 -10.08 7.71
CA LEU A 125 7.26 -8.95 7.16
C LEU A 125 7.90 -7.64 7.62
N LEU A 126 8.19 -6.77 6.65
CA LEU A 126 8.65 -5.41 6.86
C LEU A 126 7.52 -4.46 6.47
N GLN A 127 6.99 -3.70 7.43
CA GLN A 127 5.87 -2.78 7.22
C GLN A 127 6.33 -1.33 7.32
N PHE A 128 6.23 -0.57 6.22
CA PHE A 128 6.73 0.81 6.12
C PHE A 128 5.67 1.87 6.46
N HIS A 129 4.38 1.52 6.51
CA HIS A 129 3.29 2.44 6.91
C HIS A 129 3.20 3.72 6.08
N THR A 130 3.56 3.66 4.79
CA THR A 130 3.48 4.81 3.88
C THR A 130 2.11 4.95 3.22
N GLY A 131 1.18 4.02 3.47
CA GLY A 131 -0.12 4.01 2.82
C GLY A 131 -0.01 3.83 1.30
N LEU A 132 -0.89 4.49 0.54
CA LEU A 132 -0.91 4.42 -0.93
C LEU A 132 0.06 5.44 -1.59
N SER A 133 1.26 5.61 -1.03
CA SER A 133 2.30 6.43 -1.66
C SER A 133 2.91 5.70 -2.85
N VAL A 134 2.72 6.25 -4.06
CA VAL A 134 3.28 5.70 -5.30
C VAL A 134 4.80 5.64 -5.25
N ALA A 135 5.44 6.73 -4.83
CA ALA A 135 6.90 6.82 -4.84
C ALA A 135 7.55 5.93 -3.77
N ALA A 136 6.92 5.75 -2.59
CA ALA A 136 7.35 4.74 -1.63
C ALA A 136 7.21 3.32 -2.20
N ASN A 137 6.10 3.01 -2.86
CA ASN A 137 5.89 1.70 -3.49
C ASN A 137 6.91 1.43 -4.62
N GLN A 138 7.27 2.43 -5.41
CA GLN A 138 8.31 2.33 -6.43
C GLN A 138 9.68 1.99 -5.81
N GLN A 139 10.08 2.70 -4.75
CA GLN A 139 11.30 2.39 -4.02
C GLN A 139 11.25 0.99 -3.38
N LEU A 140 10.07 0.54 -2.96
CA LEU A 140 9.90 -0.79 -2.38
C LEU A 140 10.07 -1.91 -3.43
N HIS A 141 9.60 -1.70 -4.66
CA HIS A 141 9.84 -2.62 -5.78
C HIS A 141 11.31 -2.66 -6.19
N GLU A 142 11.98 -1.51 -6.19
CA GLU A 142 13.42 -1.44 -6.42
C GLU A 142 14.19 -2.17 -5.32
N LEU A 143 13.88 -1.91 -4.06
CA LEU A 143 14.45 -2.59 -2.91
C LEU A 143 14.24 -4.10 -2.99
N ALA A 144 13.04 -4.54 -3.37
CA ALA A 144 12.74 -5.96 -3.58
C ALA A 144 13.61 -6.57 -4.68
N SER A 145 13.81 -5.87 -5.79
CA SER A 145 14.71 -6.29 -6.88
C SER A 145 16.14 -6.47 -6.39
N LEU A 146 16.64 -5.51 -5.61
CA LEU A 146 17.98 -5.56 -5.02
C LEU A 146 18.12 -6.74 -4.03
N PHE A 147 17.10 -6.99 -3.20
CA PHE A 147 17.10 -8.15 -2.30
C PHE A 147 17.16 -9.46 -3.07
N ARG A 148 16.31 -9.62 -4.10
CA ARG A 148 16.31 -10.82 -4.95
C ARG A 148 17.67 -11.05 -5.59
N GLN A 149 18.32 -10.00 -6.09
CA GLN A 149 19.62 -10.11 -6.74
C GLN A 149 20.74 -10.44 -5.74
N GLN A 150 20.86 -9.66 -4.67
CA GLN A 150 21.98 -9.75 -3.73
C GLN A 150 21.90 -10.99 -2.83
N TYR A 151 20.69 -11.44 -2.49
CA TYR A 151 20.46 -12.50 -1.50
C TYR A 151 19.72 -13.71 -2.09
N SER A 152 19.80 -13.94 -3.40
CA SER A 152 19.17 -15.07 -4.13
C SER A 152 19.45 -16.47 -3.57
N ARG A 153 20.56 -16.66 -2.84
CA ARG A 153 20.89 -17.95 -2.20
C ARG A 153 20.23 -18.14 -0.84
N LEU A 154 19.85 -17.04 -0.17
CA LEU A 154 19.23 -17.05 1.16
C LEU A 154 17.70 -16.98 1.03
N LEU A 155 17.22 -16.14 0.12
CA LEU A 155 15.81 -15.84 -0.08
C LEU A 155 15.20 -16.76 -1.13
N GLN A 156 14.15 -17.47 -0.74
CA GLN A 156 13.29 -18.20 -1.64
C GLN A 156 12.38 -17.25 -2.43
N ASP A 157 11.87 -16.20 -1.78
CA ASP A 157 10.97 -15.24 -2.42
C ASP A 157 11.04 -13.87 -1.73
N VAL A 158 10.69 -12.85 -2.49
CA VAL A 158 10.57 -11.46 -2.03
C VAL A 158 9.28 -10.92 -2.62
N VAL A 159 8.31 -10.56 -1.79
CA VAL A 159 6.97 -10.16 -2.24
C VAL A 159 6.65 -8.76 -1.74
N VAL A 160 6.30 -7.87 -2.66
CA VAL A 160 5.84 -6.51 -2.35
C VAL A 160 4.32 -6.48 -2.32
N ALA A 161 3.75 -5.90 -1.26
CA ALA A 161 2.32 -5.64 -1.14
C ALA A 161 2.11 -4.23 -0.57
N TYR A 162 1.71 -3.27 -1.43
CA TYR A 162 1.56 -1.84 -1.10
C TYR A 162 2.83 -1.25 -0.46
N ASP A 163 2.81 -1.02 0.84
CA ASP A 163 3.87 -0.45 1.66
C ASP A 163 4.54 -1.51 2.56
N SER A 164 4.45 -2.77 2.17
CA SER A 164 5.05 -3.89 2.89
C SER A 164 5.89 -4.79 1.97
N LEU A 165 6.95 -5.33 2.55
CA LEU A 165 7.86 -6.27 1.90
C LEU A 165 7.91 -7.56 2.73
N LEU A 166 7.59 -8.68 2.11
CA LEU A 166 7.76 -10.01 2.68
C LEU A 166 9.07 -10.60 2.17
N LEU A 167 9.93 -11.01 3.09
CA LEU A 167 11.12 -11.80 2.80
C LEU A 167 10.86 -13.24 3.22
N ARG A 168 10.94 -14.18 2.27
CA ARG A 168 10.88 -15.61 2.55
C ARG A 168 12.26 -16.22 2.39
N PHE A 169 12.76 -16.86 3.43
CA PHE A 169 14.02 -17.57 3.42
C PHE A 169 13.85 -19.04 3.02
N HIS A 170 14.87 -19.63 2.42
CA HIS A 170 14.89 -21.07 2.11
C HIS A 170 14.86 -21.96 3.36
N GLN A 171 15.41 -21.47 4.46
CA GLN A 171 15.53 -22.14 5.76
C GLN A 171 15.40 -21.09 6.86
N PRO A 172 15.00 -21.48 8.10
CA PRO A 172 14.97 -20.57 9.22
C PRO A 172 16.31 -19.88 9.40
N GLN A 173 16.29 -18.57 9.59
CA GLN A 173 17.50 -17.76 9.79
C GLN A 173 17.58 -17.31 11.24
N PRO A 174 18.61 -17.73 11.99
CA PRO A 174 18.92 -17.13 13.28
C PRO A 174 19.20 -15.63 13.11
N ASP A 175 18.76 -14.81 14.07
CA ASP A 175 19.01 -13.36 14.10
C ASP A 175 18.59 -12.63 12.82
N ALA A 176 17.54 -13.12 12.15
CA ALA A 176 17.06 -12.56 10.90
C ALA A 176 16.66 -11.08 11.03
N ASP A 177 16.18 -10.66 12.19
CA ASP A 177 15.88 -9.26 12.52
C ASP A 177 17.12 -8.37 12.39
N VAL A 178 18.24 -8.77 13.00
CA VAL A 178 19.52 -8.04 12.91
C VAL A 178 20.02 -8.03 11.47
N TRP A 179 20.02 -9.20 10.81
CA TRP A 179 20.44 -9.33 9.42
C TRP A 179 19.61 -8.46 8.47
N MET A 180 18.30 -8.38 8.68
CA MET A 180 17.42 -7.54 7.85
C MET A 180 17.69 -6.06 8.06
N HIS A 181 17.94 -5.62 9.30
CA HIS A 181 18.32 -4.23 9.54
C HIS A 181 19.60 -3.84 8.80
N ASP A 182 20.60 -4.72 8.78
CA ASP A 182 21.85 -4.47 8.08
C ASP A 182 21.69 -4.55 6.56
N GLY A 183 20.94 -5.54 6.06
CA GLY A 183 20.62 -5.67 4.65
C GLY A 183 19.84 -4.46 4.11
N LEU A 184 18.86 -3.96 4.87
CA LEU A 184 18.13 -2.74 4.55
C LEU A 184 19.06 -1.53 4.45
N LYS A 185 19.95 -1.33 5.43
CA LYS A 185 20.92 -0.22 5.40
C LYS A 185 21.86 -0.31 4.19
N GLN A 186 22.35 -1.51 3.89
CA GLN A 186 23.26 -1.71 2.76
C GLN A 186 22.61 -1.47 1.39
N LEU A 187 21.32 -1.76 1.27
CA LEU A 187 20.57 -1.63 0.02
C LEU A 187 19.91 -0.26 -0.13
N ALA A 188 19.57 0.39 0.98
CA ALA A 188 19.03 1.74 1.05
C ALA A 188 19.84 2.73 0.20
N ASP A 189 21.16 2.73 0.36
CA ASP A 189 22.08 3.63 -0.34
C ASP A 189 22.17 3.37 -1.86
N LYS A 190 21.65 2.22 -2.32
CA LYS A 190 21.65 1.83 -3.73
C LYS A 190 20.34 2.18 -4.44
N LEU A 191 19.34 2.68 -3.73
CA LEU A 191 18.07 3.09 -4.32
C LEU A 191 18.30 4.30 -5.24
N SER A 192 17.76 4.22 -6.44
CA SER A 192 17.87 5.29 -7.43
C SER A 192 16.77 6.33 -7.26
N THR A 193 17.12 7.60 -7.49
CA THR A 193 16.17 8.70 -7.51
C THR A 193 15.62 8.86 -8.92
N GLY A 194 14.73 7.97 -9.35
CA GLY A 194 13.99 8.13 -10.61
C GLY A 194 13.75 6.84 -11.37
N ALA A 195 12.67 6.14 -11.04
CA ALA A 195 12.18 5.03 -11.85
C ALA A 195 11.34 5.56 -13.02
N THR A 196 11.73 5.22 -14.25
CA THR A 196 10.84 5.40 -15.42
C THR A 196 9.67 4.43 -15.28
N THR A 197 8.44 4.96 -15.23
CA THR A 197 7.23 4.16 -15.12
C THR A 197 6.63 3.92 -16.50
N THR A 198 6.36 2.66 -16.84
CA THR A 198 5.69 2.31 -18.10
C THR A 198 4.19 2.50 -17.96
N LEU A 199 3.58 3.29 -18.85
CA LEU A 199 2.13 3.43 -18.96
C LEU A 199 1.58 2.37 -19.94
N ILE A 200 0.61 1.60 -19.49
CA ILE A 200 -0.10 0.59 -20.27
C ILE A 200 -1.54 1.05 -20.48
N GLU A 201 -1.98 1.07 -21.75
CA GLU A 201 -3.36 1.37 -22.08
C GLU A 201 -4.17 0.09 -22.20
N ILE A 202 -5.29 0.04 -21.47
CA ILE A 202 -6.18 -1.13 -21.46
C ILE A 202 -7.53 -0.74 -22.05
N PRO A 203 -7.96 -1.32 -23.18
CA PRO A 203 -9.29 -1.07 -23.74
C PRO A 203 -10.35 -1.66 -22.81
N VAL A 204 -11.35 -0.87 -22.45
CA VAL A 204 -12.46 -1.28 -21.56
C VAL A 204 -13.79 -0.89 -22.15
N CYS A 205 -14.68 -1.87 -22.29
CA CYS A 205 -16.07 -1.65 -22.65
C CYS A 205 -16.92 -1.50 -21.38
N TYR A 206 -17.59 -0.35 -21.27
CA TYR A 206 -18.48 0.00 -20.17
C TYR A 206 -19.96 -0.23 -20.51
N ASP A 207 -20.24 -0.89 -21.63
CA ASP A 207 -21.62 -1.09 -22.10
C ASP A 207 -22.42 -2.01 -21.16
N GLN A 208 -23.64 -1.58 -20.81
CA GLN A 208 -24.56 -2.30 -19.94
C GLN A 208 -24.94 -3.69 -20.48
N ALA A 209 -24.84 -3.95 -21.79
CA ALA A 209 -25.07 -5.25 -22.40
C ALA A 209 -24.15 -6.34 -21.82
N LEU A 210 -22.98 -5.96 -21.28
CA LEU A 210 -22.05 -6.86 -20.62
C LEU A 210 -22.44 -7.18 -19.16
N ARG A 211 -23.57 -6.65 -18.67
CA ARG A 211 -24.10 -6.83 -17.31
C ARG A 211 -23.08 -6.40 -16.24
N ASN A 212 -22.64 -5.15 -16.33
CA ASN A 212 -21.84 -4.50 -15.31
C ASN A 212 -22.74 -3.86 -14.23
N ASP A 213 -22.12 -3.31 -13.18
CA ASP A 213 -22.79 -2.72 -12.02
C ASP A 213 -23.01 -1.20 -12.15
N LEU A 214 -22.68 -0.57 -13.30
CA LEU A 214 -22.70 0.89 -13.44
C LEU A 214 -24.04 1.51 -13.08
N ALA A 215 -25.16 0.89 -13.47
CA ALA A 215 -26.50 1.39 -13.16
C ALA A 215 -26.78 1.38 -11.65
N ALA A 216 -26.34 0.32 -10.94
CA ALA A 216 -26.51 0.23 -9.49
C ALA A 216 -25.58 1.22 -8.76
N MET A 217 -24.34 1.38 -9.24
CA MET A 217 -23.40 2.36 -8.71
C MET A 217 -23.94 3.79 -8.88
N ALA A 218 -24.41 4.13 -10.08
CA ALA A 218 -25.01 5.41 -10.44
C ALA A 218 -26.13 5.82 -9.47
N GLN A 219 -27.03 4.87 -9.17
CA GLN A 219 -28.11 5.09 -8.20
C GLN A 219 -27.59 5.33 -6.79
N GLN A 220 -26.54 4.61 -6.37
CA GLN A 220 -26.02 4.71 -5.00
C GLN A 220 -25.26 6.02 -4.73
N ILE A 221 -24.55 6.55 -5.72
CA ILE A 221 -23.68 7.75 -5.56
C ILE A 221 -24.24 9.01 -6.22
N ASN A 222 -25.44 8.93 -6.79
CA ASN A 222 -26.12 10.03 -7.47
C ASN A 222 -25.28 10.66 -8.60
N LEU A 223 -24.66 9.80 -9.42
CA LEU A 223 -23.97 10.15 -10.66
C LEU A 223 -24.59 9.37 -11.82
N SER A 224 -24.50 9.89 -13.03
CA SER A 224 -24.82 9.12 -14.23
C SER A 224 -23.74 8.06 -14.50
N ALA A 225 -24.12 6.99 -15.21
CA ALA A 225 -23.15 5.99 -15.67
C ALA A 225 -22.03 6.62 -16.52
N ALA A 226 -22.35 7.62 -17.34
CA ALA A 226 -21.37 8.34 -18.15
C ALA A 226 -20.34 9.10 -17.30
N GLU A 227 -20.77 9.74 -16.21
CA GLU A 227 -19.86 10.40 -15.27
C GLU A 227 -18.95 9.39 -14.57
N ILE A 228 -19.47 8.23 -14.16
CA ILE A 228 -18.63 7.17 -13.57
C ILE A 228 -17.56 6.71 -14.56
N VAL A 229 -17.93 6.46 -15.80
CA VAL A 229 -17.00 6.05 -16.86
C VAL A 229 -15.94 7.12 -17.10
N GLN A 230 -16.33 8.40 -17.17
CA GLN A 230 -15.42 9.51 -17.35
C GLN A 230 -14.40 9.60 -16.20
N LEU A 231 -14.88 9.52 -14.95
CA LEU A 231 -14.02 9.58 -13.76
C LEU A 231 -13.06 8.40 -13.68
N HIS A 232 -13.53 7.20 -14.02
CA HIS A 232 -12.71 5.99 -14.00
C HIS A 232 -11.67 5.97 -15.14
N SER A 233 -12.02 6.44 -16.34
CA SER A 233 -11.11 6.40 -17.50
C SER A 233 -10.15 7.59 -17.60
N ALA A 234 -10.46 8.72 -16.97
CA ALA A 234 -9.59 9.89 -16.97
C ALA A 234 -8.34 9.72 -16.08
N ALA A 235 -8.39 8.85 -15.09
CA ALA A 235 -7.30 8.62 -14.16
C ALA A 235 -6.21 7.71 -14.74
N THR A 236 -4.98 7.91 -14.25
CA THR A 236 -3.86 6.98 -14.44
C THR A 236 -3.62 6.27 -13.12
N TYR A 237 -3.67 4.95 -13.14
CA TYR A 237 -3.61 4.13 -11.92
C TYR A 237 -2.26 3.47 -11.77
N HIS A 238 -1.67 3.56 -10.58
CA HIS A 238 -0.43 2.86 -10.25
C HIS A 238 -0.72 1.42 -9.80
N ILE A 239 0.04 0.45 -10.31
CA ILE A 239 -0.05 -0.96 -9.88
C ILE A 239 0.83 -1.15 -8.64
N TYR A 240 0.21 -1.18 -7.47
CA TYR A 240 0.92 -1.33 -6.20
C TYR A 240 1.45 -2.76 -5.99
N MET A 241 0.64 -3.74 -6.36
CA MET A 241 0.95 -5.17 -6.22
C MET A 241 0.12 -6.01 -7.19
N LEU A 242 0.58 -7.22 -7.45
CA LEU A 242 -0.22 -8.29 -8.04
C LEU A 242 -0.51 -9.33 -6.95
N GLY A 243 -1.72 -9.89 -6.92
CA GLY A 243 -2.09 -10.89 -5.91
C GLY A 243 -3.55 -11.31 -6.01
N PHE A 244 -4.05 -12.14 -5.09
CA PHE A 244 -5.38 -12.80 -5.12
C PHE A 244 -5.56 -13.83 -6.25
N LEU A 245 -5.26 -13.46 -7.50
CA LEU A 245 -5.16 -14.36 -8.64
C LEU A 245 -3.86 -14.07 -9.41
N PRO A 246 -3.34 -15.04 -10.20
CA PRO A 246 -2.22 -14.80 -11.09
C PRO A 246 -2.53 -13.62 -12.02
N GLY A 247 -1.75 -12.54 -11.91
CA GLY A 247 -1.89 -11.33 -12.73
C GLY A 247 -2.97 -10.34 -12.29
N PHE A 248 -3.68 -10.56 -11.18
CA PHE A 248 -4.70 -9.60 -10.72
C PHE A 248 -4.00 -8.38 -10.13
N ALA A 249 -4.17 -7.24 -10.78
CA ALA A 249 -3.52 -5.99 -10.43
C ALA A 249 -4.35 -5.17 -9.46
N TYR A 250 -3.76 -4.84 -8.31
CA TYR A 250 -4.34 -3.89 -7.37
C TYR A 250 -3.83 -2.50 -7.68
N MET A 251 -4.75 -1.63 -8.09
CA MET A 251 -4.42 -0.30 -8.60
C MET A 251 -5.18 0.79 -7.85
N GLY A 252 -4.60 1.98 -7.79
CA GLY A 252 -5.21 3.12 -7.12
C GLY A 252 -4.42 4.41 -7.34
N SER A 253 -4.90 5.55 -6.82
CA SER A 253 -6.18 5.70 -6.10
C SER A 253 -7.32 6.05 -7.06
N VAL A 254 -8.51 5.51 -6.78
CA VAL A 254 -9.76 5.85 -7.49
C VAL A 254 -10.32 7.19 -7.00
N ASP A 255 -10.95 7.96 -7.89
CA ASP A 255 -11.65 9.20 -7.54
C ASP A 255 -12.70 8.92 -6.44
N GLU A 256 -12.67 9.70 -5.37
CA GLU A 256 -13.50 9.49 -4.19
C GLU A 256 -15.01 9.50 -4.50
N ARG A 257 -15.42 10.20 -5.57
CA ARG A 257 -16.83 10.25 -5.99
C ARG A 257 -17.36 8.93 -6.51
N ILE A 258 -16.50 8.04 -7.01
CA ILE A 258 -16.88 6.71 -7.53
C ILE A 258 -16.40 5.56 -6.63
N ALA A 259 -15.82 5.91 -5.49
CA ALA A 259 -15.32 4.95 -4.53
C ALA A 259 -16.44 4.32 -3.70
N LEU A 260 -16.80 3.09 -4.07
CA LEU A 260 -17.83 2.32 -3.39
C LEU A 260 -17.24 1.14 -2.65
N PRO A 261 -17.75 0.80 -1.45
CA PRO A 261 -17.29 -0.39 -0.74
C PRO A 261 -17.54 -1.65 -1.58
N ARG A 262 -16.77 -2.70 -1.29
CA ARG A 262 -17.04 -4.02 -1.85
C ARG A 262 -18.46 -4.47 -1.50
N LYS A 263 -19.07 -5.24 -2.40
CA LYS A 263 -20.32 -5.97 -2.16
C LYS A 263 -20.19 -6.88 -0.94
N ALA A 264 -21.29 -7.04 -0.21
CA ALA A 264 -21.31 -7.83 1.03
C ALA A 264 -21.03 -9.31 0.80
N ALA A 265 -21.49 -9.86 -0.32
CA ALA A 265 -21.26 -11.25 -0.71
C ALA A 265 -20.57 -11.30 -2.09
N PRO A 266 -19.56 -12.16 -2.28
CA PRO A 266 -18.93 -12.35 -3.59
C PRO A 266 -19.90 -13.01 -4.56
N VAL A 267 -19.87 -12.55 -5.81
CA VAL A 267 -20.64 -13.11 -6.92
C VAL A 267 -19.70 -13.66 -8.00
N PRO A 268 -20.16 -14.57 -8.88
CA PRO A 268 -19.35 -14.98 -10.02
C PRO A 268 -18.97 -13.78 -10.91
N VAL A 269 -17.68 -13.60 -11.16
CA VAL A 269 -17.11 -12.57 -12.03
C VAL A 269 -16.40 -13.23 -13.21
N LYS A 270 -16.59 -12.70 -14.41
CA LYS A 270 -15.95 -13.21 -15.63
C LYS A 270 -14.51 -12.71 -15.75
N ALA A 271 -13.69 -13.44 -16.50
CA ALA A 271 -12.37 -12.96 -16.91
C ALA A 271 -12.49 -11.63 -17.69
N GLY A 272 -11.49 -10.78 -17.55
CA GLY A 272 -11.46 -9.44 -18.15
C GLY A 272 -12.31 -8.40 -17.43
N ALA A 273 -13.05 -8.75 -16.37
CA ALA A 273 -13.84 -7.79 -15.63
C ALA A 273 -12.95 -6.73 -14.96
N VAL A 274 -13.36 -5.47 -15.05
CA VAL A 274 -12.72 -4.33 -14.37
C VAL A 274 -13.66 -3.89 -13.26
N GLY A 275 -13.15 -3.77 -12.03
CA GLY A 275 -13.98 -3.45 -10.88
C GLY A 275 -13.39 -2.39 -9.97
N ILE A 276 -14.25 -1.82 -9.11
CA ILE A 276 -13.89 -0.86 -8.07
C ILE A 276 -14.28 -1.40 -6.69
N ALA A 277 -13.38 -1.25 -5.72
CA ALA A 277 -13.65 -1.48 -4.31
C ALA A 277 -12.89 -0.47 -3.43
N GLY A 278 -13.63 0.42 -2.78
CA GLY A 278 -13.07 1.55 -2.04
C GLY A 278 -12.24 2.44 -2.95
N MET A 279 -11.02 2.75 -2.53
CA MET A 279 -10.05 3.57 -3.29
C MET A 279 -9.34 2.79 -4.40
N GLN A 280 -9.76 1.57 -4.72
CA GLN A 280 -9.02 0.67 -5.59
C GLN A 280 -9.80 0.28 -6.84
N THR A 281 -9.07 0.11 -7.93
CA THR A 281 -9.54 -0.49 -9.17
C THR A 281 -8.63 -1.66 -9.56
N GLY A 282 -9.17 -2.60 -10.32
CA GLY A 282 -8.51 -3.89 -10.57
C GLY A 282 -9.13 -4.63 -11.74
N ILE A 283 -8.36 -5.54 -12.32
CA ILE A 283 -8.79 -6.36 -13.46
C ILE A 283 -8.72 -7.83 -13.06
N TYR A 284 -9.83 -8.53 -13.22
CA TYR A 284 -9.95 -9.98 -13.03
C TYR A 284 -9.33 -10.72 -14.22
N PRO A 285 -8.14 -11.35 -14.09
CA PRO A 285 -7.48 -11.99 -15.23
C PRO A 285 -8.15 -13.28 -15.64
N THR A 286 -8.78 -13.96 -14.67
CA THR A 286 -9.51 -15.21 -14.84
C THR A 286 -10.87 -15.11 -14.16
N ALA A 287 -11.80 -16.00 -14.52
CA ALA A 287 -13.10 -16.04 -13.88
C ALA A 287 -12.97 -16.52 -12.43
N SER A 288 -13.55 -15.77 -11.49
CA SER A 288 -13.52 -16.09 -10.07
C SER A 288 -14.72 -15.47 -9.35
N PRO A 289 -15.06 -15.94 -8.14
CA PRO A 289 -15.91 -15.17 -7.25
C PRO A 289 -15.24 -13.83 -6.88
N GLY A 290 -15.98 -12.74 -6.87
CA GLY A 290 -15.48 -11.40 -6.59
C GLY A 290 -16.56 -10.51 -5.96
N GLY A 291 -16.14 -9.64 -5.04
CA GLY A 291 -17.02 -8.68 -4.37
C GLY A 291 -16.87 -7.24 -4.88
N TRP A 292 -16.13 -7.01 -5.96
CA TRP A 292 -15.90 -5.66 -6.47
C TRP A 292 -17.09 -5.21 -7.33
N ASN A 293 -17.30 -3.89 -7.40
CA ASN A 293 -18.33 -3.31 -8.26
C ASN A 293 -17.77 -3.25 -9.68
N ILE A 294 -18.27 -4.11 -10.56
CA ILE A 294 -17.77 -4.27 -11.93
C ILE A 294 -18.23 -3.08 -12.76
N VAL A 295 -17.30 -2.29 -13.28
CA VAL A 295 -17.59 -1.10 -14.09
C VAL A 295 -17.56 -1.40 -15.58
N GLY A 296 -16.77 -2.39 -16.01
CA GLY A 296 -16.61 -2.71 -17.41
C GLY A 296 -15.81 -3.99 -17.62
N TYR A 297 -15.48 -4.27 -18.88
CA TYR A 297 -14.69 -5.44 -19.24
C TYR A 297 -13.65 -5.07 -20.28
N THR A 298 -12.44 -5.63 -20.13
CA THR A 298 -11.44 -5.61 -21.19
C THR A 298 -11.51 -6.90 -22.02
N PRO A 299 -11.32 -6.83 -23.35
CA PRO A 299 -11.27 -8.02 -24.20
C PRO A 299 -9.90 -8.74 -24.10
N LEU A 300 -8.89 -8.11 -23.49
CA LEU A 300 -7.54 -8.63 -23.44
C LEU A 300 -7.42 -9.85 -22.53
N GLN A 301 -6.64 -10.84 -22.95
CA GLN A 301 -6.22 -11.95 -22.11
C GLN A 301 -5.10 -11.49 -21.16
N MET A 302 -5.52 -11.09 -19.95
CA MET A 302 -4.64 -10.49 -18.95
C MET A 302 -3.62 -11.45 -18.34
N PHE A 303 -3.92 -12.76 -18.36
CA PHE A 303 -3.04 -13.81 -17.89
C PHE A 303 -3.06 -15.01 -18.85
N ASP A 304 -1.88 -15.45 -19.25
CA ASP A 304 -1.67 -16.67 -20.02
C ASP A 304 -0.38 -17.36 -19.55
N VAL A 305 -0.48 -18.57 -19.04
CA VAL A 305 0.66 -19.35 -18.55
C VAL A 305 1.64 -19.74 -19.66
N HIS A 306 1.20 -19.71 -20.93
CA HIS A 306 2.02 -20.07 -22.09
C HIS A 306 2.68 -18.86 -22.76
N ARG A 307 2.38 -17.63 -22.32
CA ARG A 307 2.98 -16.39 -22.83
C ARG A 307 4.14 -15.96 -21.93
N GLU A 308 5.15 -15.30 -22.51
CA GLU A 308 6.21 -14.61 -21.76
C GLU A 308 6.18 -13.10 -22.08
N PRO A 309 5.89 -12.22 -21.10
CA PRO A 309 5.48 -12.55 -19.73
C PRO A 309 4.05 -13.09 -19.64
N ALA A 310 3.81 -13.94 -18.64
CA ALA A 310 2.51 -14.58 -18.43
C ALA A 310 1.42 -13.53 -18.08
N CYS A 311 1.77 -12.58 -17.22
CA CYS A 311 0.92 -11.45 -16.83
C CYS A 311 1.18 -10.25 -17.76
N VAL A 312 0.11 -9.66 -18.32
CA VAL A 312 0.20 -8.40 -19.10
C VAL A 312 0.71 -7.25 -18.23
N LEU A 313 0.24 -7.21 -16.98
CA LEU A 313 0.55 -6.15 -16.03
C LEU A 313 1.63 -6.61 -15.05
N GLN A 314 2.51 -5.69 -14.68
CA GLN A 314 3.59 -5.89 -13.72
C GLN A 314 3.51 -4.83 -12.62
N PRO A 315 3.91 -5.15 -11.38
CA PRO A 315 3.99 -4.16 -10.32
C PRO A 315 4.88 -2.97 -10.69
N GLY A 316 4.53 -1.77 -10.22
CA GLY A 316 5.26 -0.54 -10.51
C GLY A 316 4.89 0.12 -11.85
N GLN A 317 4.17 -0.57 -12.74
CA GLN A 317 3.62 0.03 -13.96
C GLN A 317 2.39 0.91 -13.66
N GLN A 318 2.02 1.73 -14.63
CA GLN A 318 0.79 2.51 -14.63
C GLN A 318 -0.20 2.00 -15.67
N VAL A 319 -1.48 2.13 -15.38
CA VAL A 319 -2.58 1.74 -16.28
C VAL A 319 -3.48 2.93 -16.53
N ARG A 320 -3.82 3.16 -17.80
CA ARG A 320 -4.93 4.02 -18.21
C ARG A 320 -5.98 3.19 -18.92
N PHE A 321 -7.23 3.29 -18.47
CA PHE A 321 -8.34 2.61 -19.14
C PHE A 321 -8.85 3.46 -20.30
N VAL A 322 -8.90 2.85 -21.48
CA VAL A 322 -9.38 3.51 -22.70
C VAL A 322 -10.79 2.99 -23.00
N PRO A 323 -11.85 3.81 -22.89
CA PRO A 323 -13.19 3.40 -23.23
C PRO A 323 -13.29 2.97 -24.69
N VAL A 324 -13.88 1.81 -24.95
CA VAL A 324 -14.15 1.30 -26.31
C VAL A 324 -15.62 0.95 -26.48
N SER A 325 -16.10 1.02 -27.71
CA SER A 325 -17.47 0.62 -28.05
C SER A 325 -17.68 -0.89 -27.90
N LEU A 326 -18.94 -1.33 -27.81
CA LEU A 326 -19.26 -2.75 -27.76
C LEU A 326 -18.85 -3.49 -29.04
N SER A 327 -18.87 -2.82 -30.20
CA SER A 327 -18.39 -3.40 -31.46
C SER A 327 -16.87 -3.59 -31.48
N ASP A 328 -16.12 -2.59 -30.99
CA ASP A 328 -14.65 -2.68 -30.93
C ASP A 328 -14.22 -3.77 -29.94
N PHE A 329 -14.89 -3.84 -28.78
CA PHE A 329 -14.67 -4.89 -27.79
C PHE A 329 -14.81 -6.29 -28.39
N LYS A 330 -15.89 -6.54 -29.14
CA LYS A 330 -16.13 -7.84 -29.78
C LYS A 330 -15.09 -8.15 -30.86
N SER A 331 -14.66 -7.14 -31.61
CA SER A 331 -13.65 -7.28 -32.65
C SER A 331 -12.28 -7.64 -32.06
N LEU A 332 -11.89 -6.95 -30.97
CA LEU A 332 -10.66 -7.24 -30.23
C LEU A 332 -10.67 -8.62 -29.57
N GLN A 333 -11.82 -9.13 -29.15
CA GLN A 333 -11.95 -10.45 -28.56
C GLN A 333 -11.83 -11.59 -29.60
N ALA A 334 -12.08 -11.30 -30.87
CA ALA A 334 -12.00 -12.26 -31.97
C ALA A 334 -10.62 -12.32 -32.63
N SER A 335 -9.69 -11.46 -32.22
CA SER A 335 -8.31 -11.36 -32.72
C SER A 335 -7.35 -12.19 -31.85
#